data_AF-A0A9E4C422-F1
#
_entry.id   AF-A0A9E4C422-F1
#
_cell.length_a   1.000
_cell.length_b   1.000
_cell.length_c   1.000
_cell.angle_alpha   90.00
_cell.angle_beta   90.00
_cell.angle_gamma   90.00
#
_symmetry.space_group_name_H-M   'P 1'
#
loop_
_entity.id
_entity.type
_entity.pdbx_description
1 polymer ?
#
loop_
_entity_poly.entity_id
_entity_poly.type
_entity_poly.pdbx_seq_one_letter_code
_entity_poly.pdbx_strand_id
1 'polypeptide(L)'
;MEKPMVNLSCLTSGNAKNTIRFLCWTFAWSMTMVLADKAILYEWHSSDLISAIAIVLNAGIGIGMILSYLRHLKYMDELQRKIQLDALAIAMGVALVGSFSYSLMVTAKFITDAEVSDIILLMTFTFVVSVIVGHLRYR
;
A
#
# COMPACT_ATOMS: atom_id res chain seq x y z
N MET A 1 23.56 -19.69 30.38
CA MET A 1 23.27 -18.96 29.13
C MET A 1 21.78 -19.06 28.87
N GLU A 2 20.99 -18.16 29.44
CA GLU A 2 19.56 -18.06 29.16
C GLU A 2 19.38 -17.55 27.73
N LYS A 3 18.69 -18.32 26.88
CA LYS A 3 18.21 -17.82 25.59
C LYS A 3 17.21 -16.70 25.89
N PRO A 4 17.30 -15.52 25.25
CA PRO A 4 16.27 -14.51 25.40
C PRO A 4 14.98 -15.09 24.82
N MET A 5 14.07 -15.48 25.70
CA MET A 5 12.70 -15.83 25.31
C MET A 5 12.06 -14.55 24.81
N VAL A 6 11.94 -14.43 23.48
CA VAL A 6 11.14 -13.38 22.83
C VAL A 6 9.75 -13.47 23.44
N ASN A 7 9.42 -12.50 24.29
CA ASN A 7 8.21 -12.53 25.09
C ASN A 7 7.02 -12.21 24.17
N LEU A 8 6.43 -13.26 23.60
CA LEU A 8 5.32 -13.20 22.65
C LEU A 8 4.05 -12.58 23.26
N SER A 9 4.01 -12.33 24.57
CA SER A 9 2.91 -11.64 25.25
C SER A 9 2.70 -10.21 24.73
N CYS A 10 3.76 -9.53 24.27
CA CYS A 10 3.65 -8.26 23.56
C CYS A 10 2.78 -8.39 22.30
N LEU A 11 2.92 -9.50 21.56
CA LEU A 11 2.10 -9.80 20.38
C LEU A 11 0.65 -10.17 20.73
N THR A 12 0.37 -10.49 22.00
CA THR A 12 -0.99 -10.82 22.46
C THR A 12 -1.83 -9.59 22.83
N SER A 13 -1.23 -8.41 22.91
CA SER A 13 -1.97 -7.14 23.00
C SER A 13 -2.86 -6.96 21.77
N GLY A 14 -4.07 -6.39 21.94
CA GLY A 14 -5.04 -6.23 20.84
C GLY A 14 -4.47 -5.49 19.62
N ASN A 15 -3.56 -4.54 19.85
CA ASN A 15 -2.93 -3.73 18.80
C ASN A 15 -1.90 -4.53 17.98
N ALA A 16 -1.12 -5.41 18.61
CA ALA A 16 -0.12 -6.21 17.90
C ALA A 16 -0.77 -7.28 16.99
N LYS A 17 -1.84 -7.93 17.45
CA LYS A 17 -2.60 -8.88 16.62
C LYS A 17 -3.17 -8.23 15.36
N ASN A 18 -3.67 -7.00 15.47
CA ASN A 18 -4.24 -6.28 14.35
C ASN A 18 -3.17 -5.80 13.36
N THR A 19 -1.99 -5.43 13.86
CA THR A 19 -0.81 -5.09 13.05
C THR A 19 -0.31 -6.30 12.27
N ILE A 20 -0.17 -7.46 12.93
CA ILE A 20 0.20 -8.72 12.25
C ILE A 20 -0.83 -9.09 11.20
N ARG A 21 -2.13 -8.96 11.51
CA ARG A 21 -3.20 -9.24 10.56
C ARG A 21 -3.10 -8.36 9.31
N PHE A 22 -2.85 -7.06 9.48
CA PHE A 22 -2.63 -6.14 8.36
C PHE A 22 -1.39 -6.52 7.53
N LEU A 23 -0.28 -6.86 8.18
CA LEU A 23 0.92 -7.35 7.50
C LEU A 23 0.63 -8.62 6.69
N CYS A 24 -0.02 -9.62 7.29
CA CYS A 24 -0.40 -10.85 6.60
C CYS A 24 -1.29 -10.59 5.38
N TRP A 25 -2.27 -9.68 5.48
CA TRP A 25 -3.11 -9.30 4.35
C TRP A 25 -2.33 -8.60 3.24
N THR A 26 -1.38 -7.73 3.62
CA THR A 26 -0.50 -7.05 2.66
C THR A 26 0.38 -8.04 1.92
N PHE A 27 1.04 -8.95 2.65
CA PHE A 27 1.87 -9.99 2.04
C PHE A 27 1.05 -10.96 1.18
N ALA A 28 -0.13 -11.37 1.63
CA ALA A 28 -1.02 -12.23 0.85
C ALA A 28 -1.44 -11.56 -0.46
N TRP A 29 -1.86 -10.30 -0.40
CA TRP A 29 -2.23 -9.54 -1.60
C TRP A 29 -1.04 -9.36 -2.55
N SER A 30 0.13 -8.91 -2.06
CA SER A 30 1.33 -8.75 -2.88
C SER A 30 1.79 -10.06 -3.52
N MET A 31 1.70 -11.19 -2.80
CA MET A 31 2.02 -12.50 -3.36
C MET A 31 1.09 -12.86 -4.51
N THR A 32 -0.22 -12.62 -4.37
CA THR A 32 -1.15 -12.85 -5.49
C THR A 32 -0.91 -11.93 -6.69
N MET A 33 -0.44 -10.70 -6.47
CA MET A 33 -0.09 -9.78 -7.54
C MET A 33 1.13 -10.28 -8.32
N VAL A 34 2.18 -10.70 -7.62
CA VAL A 34 3.39 -11.28 -8.25
C VAL A 34 3.05 -12.56 -8.99
N LEU A 35 2.21 -13.43 -8.41
CA LEU A 35 1.76 -14.64 -9.09
C LEU A 35 0.96 -14.34 -10.35
N ALA A 36 0.05 -13.34 -10.33
CA ALA A 36 -0.71 -12.95 -11.50
C ALA A 36 0.19 -12.39 -12.62
N ASP A 37 1.15 -11.53 -12.28
CA ASP A 37 2.13 -10.98 -13.22
C ASP A 37 3.01 -12.09 -13.84
N LYS A 38 3.55 -12.98 -13.00
CA LYS A 38 4.42 -14.07 -13.47
C LYS A 38 3.66 -15.18 -14.21
N ALA A 39 2.40 -15.42 -13.88
CA ALA A 39 1.58 -16.38 -14.63
C ALA A 39 1.39 -15.95 -16.09
N ILE A 40 1.23 -14.65 -16.35
CA ILE A 40 1.16 -14.09 -17.70
C ILE A 40 2.52 -14.16 -18.37
N LEU A 41 3.59 -13.75 -17.67
CA LEU A 41 4.94 -13.69 -18.22
C LEU A 41 5.52 -15.07 -18.61
N TYR A 42 5.23 -16.12 -17.84
CA TYR A 42 5.69 -17.49 -18.11
C TYR A 42 4.69 -18.33 -18.91
N GLU A 43 3.65 -17.71 -19.46
CA GLU A 43 2.61 -18.36 -20.27
C GLU A 43 2.01 -19.61 -19.59
N TRP A 44 1.84 -19.57 -18.25
CA TRP A 44 1.28 -20.70 -17.49
C TRP A 44 -0.13 -21.08 -17.92
N HIS A 45 -0.82 -20.16 -18.60
CA HIS A 45 -2.13 -20.42 -19.18
C HIS A 45 -2.34 -19.58 -20.45
N SER A 46 -2.94 -20.19 -21.48
CA SER A 46 -3.09 -19.58 -22.81
C SER A 46 -4.47 -18.95 -23.07
N SER A 47 -5.38 -18.91 -22.08
CA SER A 47 -6.73 -18.35 -22.26
C SER A 47 -7.01 -17.11 -21.42
N ASP A 48 -7.51 -16.08 -22.10
CA ASP A 48 -7.81 -14.75 -21.55
C ASP A 48 -8.76 -14.79 -20.35
N LEU A 49 -9.65 -15.80 -20.30
CA LEU A 49 -10.62 -15.97 -19.21
C LEU A 49 -9.96 -16.23 -17.86
N ILE A 50 -8.88 -17.01 -17.82
CA ILE A 50 -8.21 -17.31 -16.54
C ILE A 50 -7.40 -16.10 -16.07
N SER A 51 -6.77 -15.37 -16.98
CA SER A 51 -6.10 -14.10 -16.66
C SER A 51 -7.10 -13.09 -16.07
N ALA A 52 -8.28 -12.96 -16.68
CA ALA A 52 -9.34 -12.11 -16.16
C ALA A 52 -9.81 -12.52 -14.76
N ILE A 53 -10.04 -13.82 -14.53
CA ILE A 53 -10.43 -14.36 -13.23
C ILE A 53 -9.33 -14.10 -12.18
N ALA A 54 -8.05 -14.29 -12.54
CA ALA A 54 -6.92 -14.06 -11.65
C ALA A 54 -6.83 -12.57 -11.22
N ILE A 55 -7.05 -11.64 -12.16
CA ILE A 55 -7.09 -10.20 -11.88
C ILE A 55 -8.24 -9.85 -10.94
N VAL A 56 -9.44 -10.41 -11.18
CA VAL A 56 -10.62 -10.18 -10.31
C VAL A 56 -10.37 -10.73 -8.90
N LEU A 57 -9.78 -11.92 -8.78
CA LEU A 57 -9.42 -12.50 -7.49
C LEU A 57 -8.36 -11.66 -6.77
N ASN A 58 -7.33 -11.20 -7.47
CA ASN A 58 -6.32 -10.30 -6.88
C ASN A 58 -6.96 -9.00 -6.36
N ALA A 59 -7.86 -8.40 -7.14
CA ALA A 59 -8.60 -7.21 -6.72
C ALA A 59 -9.46 -7.48 -5.48
N GLY A 60 -10.16 -8.62 -5.43
CA GLY A 60 -10.94 -9.05 -4.27
C GLY A 60 -10.11 -9.20 -2.99
N ILE A 61 -8.92 -9.80 -3.09
CA ILE A 61 -7.96 -9.90 -1.98
C ILE A 61 -7.45 -8.51 -1.59
N GLY A 62 -7.26 -7.61 -2.56
CA GLY A 62 -6.89 -6.22 -2.34
C GLY A 62 -7.90 -5.44 -1.49
N ILE A 63 -9.20 -5.67 -1.71
CA ILE A 63 -10.26 -5.10 -0.86
C ILE A 63 -10.10 -5.58 0.59
N GLY A 64 -9.80 -6.86 0.80
CA GLY A 64 -9.49 -7.41 2.13
C GLY A 64 -8.30 -6.73 2.81
N MET A 65 -7.23 -6.46 2.05
CA MET A 65 -6.07 -5.70 2.51
C MET A 65 -6.44 -4.28 2.93
N ILE A 66 -7.24 -3.56 2.13
CA ILE A 66 -7.72 -2.20 2.45
C ILE A 66 -8.54 -2.21 3.75
N LEU A 67 -9.48 -3.15 3.89
CA LEU A 67 -10.29 -3.27 5.12
C LEU A 67 -9.42 -3.57 6.34
N SER A 68 -8.38 -4.37 6.19
CA SER A 68 -7.41 -4.63 7.26
C SER A 68 -6.57 -3.41 7.61
N TYR A 69 -6.18 -2.60 6.62
CA TYR A 69 -5.47 -1.32 6.83
C TYR A 69 -6.36 -0.31 7.56
N LEU A 70 -7.60 -0.14 7.14
CA LEU A 70 -8.57 0.73 7.84
C LEU A 70 -8.79 0.28 9.28
N ARG A 71 -8.84 -1.03 9.51
CA ARG A 71 -8.88 -1.56 10.88
C ARG A 71 -7.58 -1.22 11.61
N HIS A 72 -6.41 -1.42 11.02
CA HIS A 72 -5.11 -1.06 11.61
C HIS A 72 -5.10 0.41 12.09
N LEU A 73 -5.46 1.36 11.21
CA LEU A 73 -5.56 2.79 11.54
C LEU A 73 -6.46 3.09 12.74
N LYS A 74 -7.57 2.36 12.91
CA LYS A 74 -8.51 2.58 14.03
C LYS A 74 -7.93 2.19 15.39
N TYR A 75 -7.01 1.23 15.44
CA TYR A 75 -6.37 0.77 16.68
C TYR A 75 -5.09 1.54 17.02
N MET A 76 -4.68 2.49 16.17
CA MET A 76 -3.57 3.39 16.48
C MET A 76 -3.99 4.43 17.50
N ASP A 77 -3.02 4.92 18.27
CA ASP A 77 -3.23 6.04 19.19
C ASP A 77 -3.70 7.29 18.42
N GLU A 78 -4.49 8.15 19.05
CA GLU A 78 -5.16 9.26 18.38
C GLU A 78 -4.18 10.19 17.65
N LEU A 79 -3.03 10.48 18.28
CA LEU A 79 -1.98 11.31 17.71
C LEU A 79 -1.34 10.66 16.48
N GLN A 80 -1.02 9.36 16.56
CA GLN A 80 -0.43 8.64 15.43
C GLN A 80 -1.42 8.48 14.28
N ARG A 81 -2.69 8.18 14.58
CA ARG A 81 -3.78 8.12 13.59
C ARG A 81 -3.96 9.46 12.89
N LYS A 82 -3.90 10.57 13.62
CA LYS A 82 -3.99 11.91 13.05
C LYS A 82 -2.84 12.18 12.07
N ILE A 83 -1.59 11.91 12.47
CA ILE A 83 -0.42 12.07 11.60
C ILE A 83 -0.57 11.26 10.31
N GLN A 84 -1.02 10.00 10.42
CA GLN A 84 -1.23 9.12 9.27
C GLN A 84 -2.32 9.64 8.33
N LEU A 85 -3.45 10.12 8.86
CA LEU A 85 -4.54 10.67 8.05
C LEU A 85 -4.18 12.00 7.40
N ASP A 86 -3.49 12.89 8.12
CA ASP A 86 -3.00 14.16 7.58
C ASP A 86 -1.98 13.90 6.44
N ALA A 87 -1.06 12.96 6.64
CA ALA A 87 -0.10 12.55 5.61
C ALA A 87 -0.79 11.91 4.39
N LEU A 88 -1.82 11.08 4.61
CA LEU A 88 -2.60 10.48 3.52
C LEU A 88 -3.34 11.56 2.72
N ALA A 89 -3.90 12.57 3.38
CA ALA A 89 -4.59 13.68 2.72
C ALA A 89 -3.64 14.51 1.85
N ILE A 90 -2.44 14.82 2.35
CA ILE A 90 -1.40 15.54 1.58
C ILE A 90 -0.96 14.69 0.39
N ALA A 91 -0.65 13.41 0.60
CA ALA A 91 -0.22 12.51 -0.46
C ALA A 91 -1.29 12.35 -1.54
N MET A 92 -2.57 12.26 -1.17
CA MET A 92 -3.69 12.19 -2.10
C MET A 92 -3.82 13.48 -2.93
N GLY A 93 -3.67 14.65 -2.29
CA GLY A 93 -3.69 15.93 -2.99
C GLY A 93 -2.55 16.05 -4.01
N VAL A 94 -1.33 15.70 -3.62
CA VAL A 94 -0.16 15.71 -4.51
C VAL A 94 -0.31 14.69 -5.65
N ALA A 95 -0.81 13.49 -5.35
CA ALA A 95 -1.06 12.46 -6.35
C ALA A 95 -2.09 12.93 -7.38
N LEU A 96 -3.20 13.54 -6.95
CA LEU A 96 -4.23 14.06 -7.86
C LEU A 96 -3.68 15.18 -8.75
N VAL A 97 -3.07 16.21 -8.15
CA VAL A 97 -2.49 17.34 -8.90
C VAL A 97 -1.40 16.84 -9.86
N GLY A 98 -0.49 15.99 -9.37
CA GLY A 98 0.57 15.37 -10.16
C GLY A 98 0.02 14.54 -11.33
N SER A 99 -1.03 13.75 -11.11
CA SER A 99 -1.66 12.92 -12.16
C SER A 99 -2.24 13.77 -13.29
N PHE A 100 -2.97 14.84 -12.96
CA PHE A 100 -3.54 15.72 -13.97
C PHE A 100 -2.46 16.48 -14.74
N SER A 101 -1.46 17.03 -14.04
CA SER A 101 -0.32 17.69 -14.67
C SER A 101 0.47 16.73 -15.57
N TYR A 102 0.67 15.49 -15.14
CA TYR A 102 1.35 14.46 -15.92
C TYR A 102 0.54 14.08 -17.17
N SER A 103 -0.77 13.91 -17.04
CA SER A 103 -1.66 13.65 -18.18
C SER A 103 -1.61 14.77 -19.24
N LEU A 104 -1.55 16.04 -18.81
CA LEU A 104 -1.36 17.17 -19.71
C LEU A 104 0.01 17.14 -20.40
N MET A 105 1.07 16.75 -19.67
CA MET A 105 2.43 16.66 -20.20
C MET A 105 2.58 15.56 -21.27
N VAL A 106 1.92 14.41 -21.06
CA VAL A 106 1.81 13.32 -22.04
C VAL A 106 1.03 13.80 -23.26
N THR A 107 -0.09 14.51 -23.07
CA THR A 107 -0.89 15.06 -24.18
C THR A 107 -0.12 16.09 -25.00
N ALA A 108 0.69 16.92 -24.34
CA ALA A 108 1.57 17.91 -24.98
C ALA A 108 2.83 17.29 -25.63
N LYS A 109 3.00 15.96 -25.57
CA LYS A 109 4.14 15.20 -26.12
C LYS A 109 5.50 15.58 -25.53
N PHE A 110 5.54 16.12 -24.32
CA PHE A 110 6.80 16.34 -23.60
C PHE A 110 7.37 15.03 -23.04
N ILE A 111 6.51 14.05 -22.75
CA ILE A 111 6.87 12.72 -22.25
C ILE A 111 6.37 11.68 -23.26
N THR A 112 7.26 10.78 -23.68
CA THR A 112 6.95 9.72 -24.67
C THR A 112 6.48 8.44 -23.99
N ASP A 113 7.06 8.10 -22.84
CA ASP A 113 6.74 6.89 -22.09
C ASP A 113 6.03 7.26 -20.78
N ALA A 114 4.72 7.07 -20.77
CA ALA A 114 3.88 7.39 -19.64
C ALA A 114 3.69 6.17 -18.74
N GLU A 115 4.32 6.16 -17.56
CA GLU A 115 4.17 5.07 -16.59
C GLU A 115 3.37 5.49 -15.36
N VAL A 116 2.50 4.59 -14.89
CA VAL A 116 1.73 4.80 -13.64
C VAL A 116 2.66 4.79 -12.41
N SER A 117 3.83 4.14 -12.53
CA SER A 117 4.87 4.04 -11.49
C SER A 117 5.36 5.42 -11.04
N ASP A 118 5.51 6.38 -11.95
CA ASP A 118 5.99 7.74 -11.68
C ASP A 118 5.11 8.47 -10.65
N ILE A 119 3.79 8.38 -10.82
CA ILE A 119 2.82 9.02 -9.94
C ILE A 119 2.77 8.31 -8.58
N ILE A 120 2.82 6.97 -8.58
CA ILE A 120 2.82 6.19 -7.34
C ILE A 120 4.08 6.48 -6.51
N LEU A 121 5.23 6.64 -7.18
CA LEU A 121 6.49 7.02 -6.53
C LEU A 121 6.37 8.40 -5.87
N LEU A 122 5.86 9.40 -6.61
CA LEU A 122 5.61 10.75 -6.10
C LEU A 122 4.68 10.74 -4.87
N MET A 123 3.56 10.02 -4.95
CA MET A 123 2.60 9.87 -3.87
C MET A 123 3.24 9.25 -2.63
N THR A 124 3.98 8.15 -2.81
CA THR A 124 4.62 7.41 -1.71
C THR A 124 5.71 8.25 -1.04
N PHE A 125 6.54 8.93 -1.83
CA PHE A 125 7.56 9.83 -1.30
C PHE A 125 6.95 10.95 -0.48
N THR A 126 5.91 11.59 -1.01
CA THR A 126 5.17 12.66 -0.33
C THR A 126 4.56 12.17 0.99
N PHE A 127 3.97 10.96 0.98
CA PHE A 127 3.41 10.35 2.18
C PHE A 127 4.47 10.14 3.26
N VAL A 128 5.61 9.53 2.92
CA VAL A 128 6.70 9.26 3.86
C VAL A 128 7.25 10.56 4.45
N VAL A 129 7.51 11.57 3.61
CA VAL A 129 7.96 12.89 4.07
C VAL A 129 6.94 13.52 5.02
N SER A 130 5.65 13.45 4.67
CA SER A 130 4.57 14.01 5.50
C SER A 130 4.46 13.32 6.86
N VAL A 131 4.62 11.99 6.90
CA VAL A 131 4.66 11.21 8.16
C VAL A 131 5.85 11.63 9.02
N ILE A 132 7.05 11.74 8.43
CA ILE A 132 8.27 12.15 9.15
C ILE A 132 8.10 13.56 9.73
N VAL A 133 7.64 14.52 8.92
CA VAL A 133 7.38 15.90 9.35
C VAL A 133 6.34 15.93 10.46
N GLY A 134 5.27 15.13 10.35
CA GLY A 134 4.28 14.97 11.39
C GLY A 134 4.90 14.49 12.71
N HIS A 135 5.69 13.42 12.68
CA HIS A 135 6.39 12.91 13.87
C HIS A 135 7.37 13.93 14.48
N LEU A 136 8.08 14.71 13.66
CA LEU A 136 8.99 15.75 14.15
C LEU A 136 8.25 16.92 14.81
N ARG A 137 7.05 17.25 14.35
CA ARG A 137 6.24 18.37 14.89
C ARG A 137 5.61 18.05 16.25
N TYR A 138 5.32 16.78 16.52
CA TYR A 138 4.65 16.33 17.74
C TYR A 138 5.59 15.63 18.74
N ARG A 139 6.91 15.68 18.51
CA ARG A 139 7.93 15.42 19.53
C ARG A 139 8.08 16.62 20.45
#